data_AF-A0A933GWB7-F1
#
_entry.id   AF-A0A933GWB7-F1
#
_cell.length_a   1.000
_cell.length_b   1.000
_cell.length_c   1.000
_cell.angle_alpha   90.00
_cell.angle_beta   90.00
_cell.angle_gamma   90.00
#
_symmetry.space_group_name_H-M   'P 1'
#
loop_
_entity.id
_entity.type
_entity.pdbx_description
1 polymer ?
#
loop_
_entity_poly.entity_id
_entity_poly.type
_entity_poly.pdbx_seq_one_letter_code
_entity_poly.pdbx_strand_id
1 'polypeptide(L)' 'MSNKVVTALTVAALVLLLASPVAAQSMEAKRDAKMAEAWTKKANWIFDYDKAREEAKKSGKHIFAYFTRSYAY' A
#
# COMPACT_ATOMS: atom_id res chain seq x y z
N MET A 1 28.53 -36.52 -14.39
CA MET A 1 28.41 -35.42 -13.40
C MET A 1 28.30 -36.04 -12.02
N SER A 2 29.08 -35.58 -11.04
CA SER A 2 29.05 -36.12 -9.67
C SER A 2 27.73 -35.75 -8.97
N ASN A 3 27.13 -36.67 -8.21
CA ASN A 3 25.91 -36.41 -7.42
C ASN A 3 26.02 -35.14 -6.57
N LYS A 4 27.22 -34.79 -6.10
CA LYS A 4 27.48 -33.57 -5.33
C LYS A 4 27.18 -32.29 -6.10
N VAL A 5 27.39 -32.27 -7.42
CA VAL A 5 27.13 -31.11 -8.29
C VAL A 5 25.64 -30.95 -8.54
N VAL A 6 24.93 -32.07 -8.71
CA VAL A 6 23.47 -32.08 -8.88
C VAL A 6 22.79 -31.61 -7.58
N THR A 7 23.24 -32.12 -6.43
CA THR A 7 22.71 -31.68 -5.12
C THR A 7 22.99 -30.19 -4.86
N ALA A 8 24.19 -29.70 -5.19
CA ALA A 8 24.53 -28.29 -5.03
C ALA A 8 23.69 -27.35 -5.92
N LEU A 9 23.45 -27.71 -7.19
CA LEU A 9 22.57 -26.93 -8.07
C LEU A 9 21.11 -26.89 -7.57
N THR A 10 20.62 -28.02 -7.05
CA THR A 10 19.23 -28.12 -6.58
C THR A 10 19.00 -27.26 -5.34
N VAL A 11 19.97 -27.21 -4.43
CA VAL A 11 19.91 -26.37 -3.22
C VAL A 11 19.99 -24.88 -3.58
N ALA A 12 20.87 -24.49 -4.52
CA ALA A 12 20.98 -23.10 -4.97
C ALA A 12 19.69 -22.60 -5.64
N ALA A 13 19.02 -23.45 -6.43
CA ALA A 13 17.74 -23.13 -7.04
C ALA A 13 16.62 -22.93 -5.99
N LEU A 14 16.61 -23.73 -4.92
CA LEU A 14 15.63 -23.60 -3.84
C LEU A 14 15.81 -22.31 -3.02
N VAL A 15 17.04 -21.86 -2.80
CA VAL A 15 17.31 -20.58 -2.09
C VAL A 15 16.85 -19.37 -2.90
N LEU A 16 16.98 -19.41 -4.24
CA LEU A 16 16.46 -18.37 -5.13
C LEU A 16 14.93 -18.34 -5.18
N LEU A 17 14.26 -19.49 -5.06
CA LEU A 17 12.80 -19.60 -4.97
C LEU A 17 12.24 -19.10 -3.64
N LEU A 18 13.02 -19.15 -2.56
CA LEU A 18 12.63 -18.67 -1.23
C LEU A 18 12.97 -17.19 -0.98
N ALA A 19 13.71 -16.55 -1.90
CA ALA A 19 13.91 -15.11 -1.88
C ALA A 19 12.61 -14.41 -2.32
N SER A 20 11.63 -14.38 -1.42
CA SER A 20 10.44 -13.56 -1.61
C SER A 20 10.88 -12.10 -1.67
N PRO A 21 10.57 -11.35 -2.74
CA PRO A 21 10.67 -9.91 -2.67
C PRO A 21 9.64 -9.49 -1.62
N VAL A 22 10.12 -9.04 -0.46
CA VAL A 22 9.30 -8.22 0.44
C VAL A 22 9.01 -6.97 -0.36
N ALA A 23 7.94 -7.02 -1.16
CA ALA A 23 7.50 -5.91 -1.96
C ALA A 23 7.08 -4.83 -0.98
N ALA A 24 7.91 -3.81 -0.83
CA ALA A 24 7.58 -2.61 -0.07
C ALA A 24 6.27 -2.07 -0.64
N GLN A 25 5.16 -2.34 0.05
CA GLN A 25 3.86 -1.82 -0.38
C GLN A 25 3.95 -0.31 -0.38
N SER A 26 3.66 0.29 -1.53
CA SER A 26 3.63 1.74 -1.67
C SER A 26 2.59 2.34 -0.71
N MET A 27 2.79 3.59 -0.31
CA MET A 27 1.88 4.25 0.63
C MET A 27 0.48 4.42 0.03
N GLU A 28 0.40 4.51 -1.30
CA GLU A 28 -0.83 4.52 -2.08
C GLU A 28 -1.60 3.21 -1.90
N ALA A 29 -0.94 2.05 -1.98
CA ALA A 29 -1.59 0.76 -1.78
C ALA A 29 -2.18 0.63 -0.35
N LYS A 30 -1.46 1.12 0.66
CA LYS A 30 -1.95 1.13 2.05
C LYS A 30 -3.13 2.09 2.24
N ARG A 31 -3.08 3.27 1.62
CA ARG A 31 -4.22 4.20 1.58
C ARG A 31 -5.43 3.53 0.92
N ASP A 32 -5.25 2.94 -0.25
CA ASP A 32 -6.36 2.37 -1.02
C ASP A 32 -7.00 1.20 -0.28
N ALA A 33 -6.20 0.36 0.39
CA ALA A 33 -6.70 -0.69 1.28
C ALA A 33 -7.54 -0.13 2.44
N LYS A 34 -7.07 0.94 3.10
CA LYS A 34 -7.83 1.63 4.16
C LYS A 34 -9.14 2.21 3.63
N MET A 35 -9.12 2.81 2.44
CA MET A 35 -10.31 3.40 1.82
C MET A 35 -11.34 2.35 1.37
N ALA A 36 -10.96 1.08 1.27
CA ALA A 36 -11.88 -0.01 0.97
C ALA A 36 -12.73 -0.47 2.17
N GLU A 37 -12.41 -0.03 3.41
CA GLU A 37 -13.16 -0.39 4.61
C GLU A 37 -14.60 0.14 4.57
N ALA A 38 -15.54 -0.54 5.24
CA ALA A 38 -16.96 -0.19 5.14
C ALA A 38 -17.29 1.21 5.68
N TRP A 39 -16.54 1.68 6.68
CA TRP A 39 -16.80 2.97 7.33
C TRP A 39 -16.30 4.16 6.50
N THR A 40 -15.26 4.00 5.69
CA THR A 40 -14.75 5.06 4.79
C THR A 40 -15.71 5.32 3.63
N LYS A 41 -16.49 4.32 3.20
CA LYS A 41 -17.46 4.45 2.10
C LYS A 41 -18.67 5.35 2.40
N LYS A 42 -18.84 5.79 3.65
CA LYS A 42 -19.96 6.66 4.05
C LYS A 42 -19.80 8.12 3.64
N ALA A 43 -18.61 8.52 3.18
CA ALA A 43 -18.30 9.89 2.78
C ALA A 43 -17.63 9.91 1.40
N ASN A 44 -17.86 11.01 0.66
CA ASN A 44 -17.12 11.31 -0.57
C ASN A 44 -15.80 12.00 -0.20
N TRP A 45 -14.73 11.22 -0.10
CA TRP A 45 -13.40 11.73 0.25
C TRP A 45 -12.76 12.49 -0.92
N ILE A 46 -12.14 13.63 -0.60
CA ILE A 46 -11.32 14.41 -1.52
C ILE A 46 -9.87 14.26 -1.06
N PHE A 47 -9.00 13.72 -1.92
CA PHE A 47 -7.59 13.47 -1.60
C PHE A 47 -6.66 14.61 -2.02
N ASP A 48 -7.20 15.61 -2.71
CA ASP A 48 -6.49 16.81 -3.14
C ASP A 48 -6.89 17.97 -2.23
N TYR A 49 -5.90 18.56 -1.54
CA TYR A 49 -6.16 19.61 -0.56
C TYR A 49 -6.71 20.88 -1.19
N ASP A 50 -6.24 21.26 -2.38
CA ASP A 50 -6.71 22.47 -3.05
C ASP A 50 -8.15 22.31 -3.51
N LYS A 51 -8.51 21.15 -4.05
CA LYS A 51 -9.91 20.82 -4.37
C LYS A 51 -10.80 20.80 -3.12
N ALA A 52 -10.30 20.27 -2.00
CA ALA A 52 -11.05 20.26 -0.75
C ALA A 52 -11.31 21.69 -0.23
N ARG A 53 -10.34 22.60 -0.38
CA ARG A 53 -10.51 24.03 -0.06
C ARG A 53 -11.51 24.71 -0.97
N GLU A 54 -11.48 24.42 -2.26
CA GLU A 54 -12.49 24.96 -3.20
C GLU A 54 -13.90 24.49 -2.85
N GLU A 55 -14.08 23.19 -2.58
CA GLU A 55 -15.39 22.63 -2.20
C GLU A 55 -15.89 23.20 -0.87
N ALA A 56 -15.00 23.39 0.11
CA ALA A 56 -15.34 24.03 1.38
C ALA A 56 -15.84 25.46 1.19
N LYS A 57 -15.18 26.25 0.33
CA LYS A 57 -15.62 27.61 -0.01
C LYS A 57 -16.96 27.62 -0.72
N LYS A 58 -17.19 26.71 -1.66
CA LYS A 58 -18.46 26.59 -2.42
C LYS A 58 -19.63 26.17 -1.53
N SER A 59 -19.39 25.19 -0.66
CA SER A 59 -20.44 24.61 0.20
C SER A 59 -20.66 25.37 1.51
N GLY A 60 -19.75 26.26 1.90
CA GLY A 60 -19.77 26.94 3.21
C GLY A 60 -19.49 26.01 4.39
N LYS A 61 -19.00 24.78 4.13
CA LYS A 61 -18.73 23.76 5.17
C LYS A 61 -17.25 23.73 5.53
N HIS A 62 -16.97 23.41 6.80
CA HIS A 62 -15.60 23.19 7.26
C HIS A 62 -15.00 21.89 6.70
N ILE A 63 -13.68 21.86 6.57
CA ILE A 63 -12.94 20.67 6.18
C ILE A 63 -12.75 19.78 7.42
N PHE A 64 -13.21 18.53 7.31
CA PHE A 64 -12.78 17.46 8.20
C PHE A 64 -11.66 16.67 7.51
N ALA A 65 -10.45 16.73 8.05
CA ALA A 65 -9.30 16.01 7.52
C ALA A 65 -8.96 14.81 8.41
N TYR A 66 -8.77 13.64 7.79
CA TYR A 66 -8.35 12.43 8.48
C TYR A 66 -6.99 11.97 7.97
N PHE A 67 -5.99 12.03 8.85
CA PHE A 67 -4.62 11.63 8.53
C PHE A 67 -4.37 10.22 9.06
N THR A 68 -3.90 9.33 8.18
CA THR A 68 -3.48 7.99 8.58
C THR A 68 -1.97 7.88 8.50
N ARG A 69 -1.38 7.14 9.43
CA ARG A 69 0.04 6.81 9.40
C ARG A 69 0.14 5.37 8.93
N SER A 70 0.57 5.19 7.69
CA SER A 70 0.90 3.87 7.15
C SER A 70 2.36 3.61 7.47
N TYR A 71 2.67 2.98 8.60
CA TYR A 71 4.06 2.62 8.89
C TYR A 71 4.61 1.76 7.75
N ALA A 72 5.72 2.19 7.14
CA ALA A 72 6.60 1.34 6.37
C ALA A 72 7.54 0.67 7.38
N TYR A 73 7.28 -0.59 7.70
CA TYR A 73 8.26 -1.48 8.31
C TYR A 73 8.74 -2.42 7.22
#